data_AF-A0A0M3JNQ3-F1
#
_entry.id   AF-A0A0M3JNQ3-F1
#
_cell.length_a   1.000
_cell.length_b   1.000
_cell.length_c   1.000
_cell.angle_alpha   90.00
_cell.angle_beta   90.00
_cell.angle_gamma   90.00
#
_symmetry.space_group_name_H-M   'P 1'
#
loop_
_entity.id
_entity.type
_entity.pdbx_description
1 polymer ?
#
loop_
_entity_poly.entity_id
_entity_poly.type
_entity_poly.pdbx_seq_one_letter_code
_entity_poly.pdbx_strand_id
1 'polypeptide(L)'
;LELATKAIDWYNDWFGIVSPLPKIDLIAIPDFSMGAMENWGLVTYREVAVLVDEAKSSTRQKSRVALVVAHELAHFWFGDLVTMVGAI
;
A
#
# COMPACT_ATOMS: atom_id res chain seq x y z
N LEU A 1 4.05 6.18 -6.88
CA LEU A 1 2.73 6.30 -7.53
C LEU A 1 2.53 5.23 -8.60
N GLU A 2 3.41 5.14 -9.62
CA GLU A 2 3.25 4.15 -10.71
C GLU A 2 3.06 2.70 -10.25
N LEU A 3 3.84 2.26 -9.25
CA LEU A 3 3.69 0.93 -8.67
C LEU A 3 2.31 0.70 -8.07
N ALA A 4 1.78 1.67 -7.34
CA ALA A 4 0.50 1.54 -6.64
C ALA A 4 -0.64 1.36 -7.66
N THR A 5 -0.62 2.13 -8.75
CA THR A 5 -1.57 1.97 -9.87
C THR A 5 -1.48 0.58 -10.47
N LYS A 6 -0.27 0.12 -10.83
CA LYS A 6 -0.06 -1.22 -11.39
C LYS A 6 -0.48 -2.34 -10.43
N ALA A 7 -0.24 -2.17 -9.13
CA ALA A 7 -0.61 -3.15 -8.12
C ALA A 7 -2.14 -3.24 -7.97
N ILE A 8 -2.85 -2.11 -7.93
CA ILE A 8 -4.32 -2.10 -7.86
C ILE A 8 -4.94 -2.72 -9.11
N ASP A 9 -4.47 -2.37 -10.30
CA ASP A 9 -4.93 -2.98 -11.54
C ASP A 9 -4.71 -4.50 -11.51
N TRP A 10 -3.53 -4.94 -11.07
CA TRP A 10 -3.21 -6.36 -10.94
C TRP A 10 -4.10 -7.08 -9.92
N TYR A 11 -4.35 -6.49 -8.74
CA TYR A 11 -5.22 -7.10 -7.73
C TYR A 11 -6.68 -7.17 -8.17
N ASN A 12 -7.19 -6.12 -8.83
CA ASN A 12 -8.53 -6.11 -9.42
C ASN A 12 -8.71 -7.27 -10.39
N ASP A 13 -7.76 -7.46 -11.31
CA ASP A 13 -7.78 -8.55 -12.29
C ASP A 13 -7.61 -9.92 -11.64
N TRP A 14 -6.67 -10.04 -10.70
CA TRP A 14 -6.31 -11.31 -10.08
C TRP A 14 -7.44 -11.86 -9.19
N PHE A 15 -8.07 -11.00 -8.39
CA PHE A 15 -9.17 -11.41 -7.52
C PHE A 15 -10.53 -11.38 -8.23
N GLY A 16 -10.62 -10.76 -9.41
CA GLY A 16 -11.88 -10.59 -10.14
C GLY A 16 -12.88 -9.68 -9.41
N ILE A 17 -12.40 -8.83 -8.50
CA ILE A 17 -13.19 -7.91 -7.69
C ILE A 17 -12.54 -6.54 -7.81
N VAL A 18 -13.25 -5.58 -8.40
CA VAL A 18 -12.77 -4.20 -8.52
C VAL A 18 -12.86 -3.51 -7.17
N SER A 19 -11.79 -2.81 -6.77
CA SER A 19 -11.80 -1.96 -5.58
C SER A 19 -13.01 -0.99 -5.60
N PRO A 20 -13.83 -0.93 -4.55
CA PRO A 20 -15.03 -0.10 -4.53
C PRO A 20 -14.73 1.40 -4.32
N LEU A 21 -13.48 1.75 -4.05
CA LEU A 21 -13.10 3.11 -3.69
C LEU A 21 -12.91 4.00 -4.94
N PRO A 22 -13.41 5.26 -4.92
CA PRO A 22 -13.23 6.19 -6.03
C PRO A 22 -11.80 6.74 -6.12
N LYS A 23 -11.01 6.61 -5.05
CA LYS A 23 -9.62 7.05 -4.97
C LYS A 23 -8.86 6.29 -3.88
N ILE A 24 -7.54 6.33 -3.98
CA ILE A 24 -6.61 5.74 -3.01
C ILE A 24 -5.47 6.74 -2.81
N ASP A 25 -5.35 7.26 -1.59
CA ASP A 25 -4.28 8.20 -1.23
C ASP A 25 -3.14 7.45 -0.53
N LEU A 26 -1.90 7.77 -0.87
CA LEU A 26 -0.69 7.24 -0.21
C LEU A 26 0.03 8.42 0.44
N ILE A 27 0.12 8.44 1.77
CA ILE A 27 0.73 9.54 2.52
C ILE A 27 1.98 9.11 3.29
N ALA A 28 3.05 9.86 3.09
CA ALA A 28 4.29 9.72 3.86
C ALA A 28 4.18 10.54 5.16
N ILE A 29 4.33 9.87 6.30
CA ILE A 29 4.28 10.46 7.63
C ILE A 29 5.71 10.49 8.20
N PRO A 30 6.24 11.67 8.60
CA PRO A 30 7.62 11.81 9.10
C PRO A 30 7.90 11.00 10.37
N ASP A 31 6.95 11.02 11.32
CA ASP A 31 7.04 10.24 12.55
C ASP A 31 5.87 9.25 12.61
N PHE A 32 6.19 7.99 12.34
CA PHE A 32 5.22 6.91 12.28
C PHE A 32 5.78 5.68 12.97
N SER A 33 5.10 5.21 14.02
CA SER A 33 5.56 4.10 14.86
C SER A 33 5.68 2.78 14.09
N MET A 34 4.77 2.57 13.14
CA MET A 34 4.72 1.39 12.27
C MET A 34 5.51 1.61 10.97
N GLY A 35 5.60 0.57 10.13
CA GLY A 35 6.17 0.67 8.78
C GLY A 35 5.20 1.35 7.80
N ALA A 36 3.96 0.88 7.80
CA ALA A 36 2.80 1.41 7.10
C ALA A 36 1.51 0.88 7.76
N MET A 37 0.34 1.34 7.30
CA MET A 37 -0.99 0.90 7.76
C MET A 37 -2.02 1.12 6.65
N GLU A 38 -2.89 0.13 6.47
CA GLU A 38 -3.77 -0.07 5.32
C GLU A 38 -5.06 0.76 5.29
N ASN A 39 -5.22 1.81 6.11
CA ASN A 39 -6.53 2.48 6.31
C ASN A 39 -7.25 2.71 4.96
N TRP A 40 -8.45 2.14 4.81
CA TRP A 40 -9.07 1.94 3.50
C TRP A 40 -9.27 3.26 2.74
N GLY A 41 -8.49 3.45 1.66
CA GLY A 41 -8.49 4.67 0.83
C GLY A 41 -7.52 5.77 1.25
N LEU A 42 -6.86 5.64 2.41
CA LEU A 42 -5.80 6.53 2.89
C LEU A 42 -4.66 5.72 3.54
N VAL A 43 -3.80 5.14 2.72
CA VAL A 43 -2.70 4.32 3.19
C VAL A 43 -1.58 5.20 3.73
N THR A 44 -1.20 4.95 4.98
CA THR A 44 -0.18 5.73 5.69
C THR A 44 1.14 4.99 5.74
N TYR A 45 2.25 5.66 5.46
CA TYR A 45 3.58 5.06 5.42
C TYR A 45 4.57 5.87 6.25
N ARG A 46 5.56 5.22 6.85
CA ARG A 46 6.80 5.91 7.20
C ARG A 46 7.50 6.33 5.90
N GLU A 47 8.15 7.49 5.86
CA GLU A 47 8.79 8.03 4.65
C GLU A 47 9.67 7.03 3.90
N VAL A 48 10.53 6.29 4.62
CA VAL A 48 11.44 5.27 4.06
C VAL A 48 10.75 4.03 3.49
N ALA A 49 9.42 3.93 3.63
CA ALA A 49 8.60 2.84 3.11
C ALA A 49 7.80 3.22 1.86
N VAL A 50 7.79 4.49 1.45
CA VAL A 50 7.05 4.96 0.27
C VAL A 50 7.84 5.89 -0.66
N LEU A 51 8.78 6.68 -0.11
CA LEU A 51 9.59 7.61 -0.88
C LEU A 51 10.82 6.92 -1.48
N VAL A 52 11.06 7.18 -2.77
CA VAL A 52 12.22 6.68 -3.52
C VAL A 52 12.88 7.86 -4.24
N ASP A 53 14.16 8.08 -3.94
CA ASP A 53 15.07 8.89 -4.77
C ASP A 53 15.75 7.98 -5.79
N GLU A 54 15.56 8.22 -7.09
CA GLU A 54 16.10 7.34 -8.13
C GLU A 54 17.62 7.24 -8.15
N ALA A 55 18.30 8.34 -7.84
CA ALA A 55 19.75 8.45 -7.88
C ALA A 55 20.41 7.95 -6.58
N LYS A 56 19.71 8.07 -5.44
CA LYS A 56 20.28 7.77 -4.12
C LYS A 56 19.78 6.47 -3.49
N SER A 57 18.59 6.00 -3.84
CA SER A 57 18.00 4.83 -3.20
C SER A 57 18.64 3.56 -3.74
N SER A 58 19.12 2.70 -2.84
CA SER A 58 19.63 1.38 -3.20
C SER A 58 18.55 0.49 -3.80
N THR A 59 18.93 -0.50 -4.61
CA THR A 59 18.01 -1.53 -5.12
C THR A 59 17.24 -2.20 -3.99
N ARG A 60 17.90 -2.47 -2.86
CA ARG A 60 17.26 -3.03 -1.65
C ARG A 60 16.16 -2.12 -1.11
N GLN A 61 16.39 -0.81 -1.04
CA GLN A 61 15.37 0.16 -0.61
C GLN A 61 14.21 0.21 -1.61
N LYS A 62 14.50 0.28 -2.92
CA LYS A 62 13.47 0.26 -3.98
C LYS A 62 12.59 -1.00 -3.89
N SER A 63 13.20 -2.18 -3.74
CA SER A 63 12.48 -3.44 -3.55
C SER A 63 11.67 -3.46 -2.25
N ARG A 64 12.19 -2.89 -1.16
CA ARG A 64 11.45 -2.81 0.11
C ARG A 64 10.23 -1.91 -0.01
N VAL A 65 10.38 -0.72 -0.59
CA VAL A 65 9.25 0.18 -0.87
C VAL A 65 8.22 -0.55 -1.73
N ALA A 66 8.67 -1.25 -2.76
CA ALA A 66 7.75 -1.96 -3.63
C ALA A 66 6.94 -3.04 -2.91
N LEU A 67 7.61 -3.83 -2.07
CA LEU A 67 6.96 -4.85 -1.24
C LEU A 67 5.95 -4.26 -0.27
N VAL A 68 6.31 -3.18 0.44
CA VAL A 68 5.42 -2.57 1.44
C VAL A 68 4.20 -1.93 0.76
N VAL A 69 4.39 -1.20 -0.34
CA VAL A 69 3.25 -0.64 -1.09
C VAL A 69 2.30 -1.75 -1.56
N ALA A 70 2.82 -2.85 -2.10
CA ALA A 70 1.99 -3.98 -2.50
C ALA A 70 1.28 -4.63 -1.30
N HIS A 71 1.96 -4.77 -0.16
CA HIS A 71 1.40 -5.34 1.07
C HIS A 71 0.18 -4.56 1.56
N GLU A 72 0.30 -3.24 1.71
CA GLU A 72 -0.82 -2.43 2.19
C GLU A 72 -2.00 -2.43 1.20
N LEU A 73 -1.73 -2.45 -0.11
CA LEU A 73 -2.80 -2.50 -1.12
C LEU A 73 -3.47 -3.88 -1.17
N ALA A 74 -2.79 -4.96 -0.79
CA ALA A 74 -3.40 -6.28 -0.67
C ALA A 74 -4.44 -6.33 0.47
N HIS A 75 -4.24 -5.53 1.53
CA HIS A 75 -5.19 -5.45 2.64
C HIS A 75 -6.56 -4.93 2.24
N PHE A 76 -6.68 -4.23 1.10
CA PHE A 76 -7.97 -3.80 0.58
C PHE A 76 -8.92 -4.97 0.31
N TRP A 77 -8.37 -6.14 -0.02
CA TRP A 77 -9.14 -7.40 -0.09
C TRP A 77 -9.08 -8.18 1.22
N PHE A 78 -7.90 -8.24 1.86
CA PHE A 78 -7.64 -9.06 3.05
C PHE A 78 -7.36 -8.20 4.28
N GLY A 79 -8.40 -7.68 4.90
CA GLY A 79 -8.32 -6.74 6.01
C GLY A 79 -9.51 -5.80 5.97
N ASP A 80 -9.67 -5.10 4.84
CA ASP A 80 -10.75 -4.12 4.64
C ASP A 80 -12.03 -4.77 4.10
N LEU A 81 -12.01 -5.33 2.89
CA LEU A 81 -13.20 -5.96 2.29
C LEU A 81 -13.63 -7.21 3.07
N VAL A 82 -12.66 -8.02 3.48
CA VAL A 82 -12.90 -9.20 4.33
C VAL A 82 -12.04 -9.08 5.58
N THR A 83 -12.71 -8.91 6.71
CA THR A 83 -12.06 -8.76 8.02
C THR A 83 -12.29 -10.00 8.90
N MET A 84 -11.31 -10.32 9.73
CA MET A 84 -11.44 -11.35 10.76
C MET A 84 -12.49 -10.94 11.80
N VAL A 85 -13.34 -11.89 12.24
CA VAL A 85 -14.40 -11.61 13.21
C VAL A 85 -13.82 -11.25 14.58
N GLY A 86 -14.14 -10.04 15.07
CA GLY A 86 -13.67 -9.53 16.35
C GLY A 86 -12.43 -8.63 16.28
N ALA A 87 -12.02 -8.21 15.07
CA ALA A 87 -10.97 -7.21 14.85
C ALA A 87 -11.51 -5.76 14.72
N ILE A 88 -12.79 -5.54 15.02
CA ILE A 88 -13.46 -4.22 15.06
C ILE A 88 -13.95 -3.92 16.48
#